data_AF-A0A950GDV6-F1
#
_entry.id   AF-A0A950GDV6-F1
#
_cell.length_a   1.000
_cell.length_b   1.000
_cell.length_c   1.000
_cell.angle_alpha   90.00
_cell.angle_beta   90.00
_cell.angle_gamma   90.00
#
_symmetry.space_group_name_H-M   'P 1'
#
loop_
_entity.id
_entity.type
_entity.pdbx_description
1 polymer ?
#
loop_
_entity_poly.entity_id
_entity_poly.type
_entity_poly.pdbx_seq_one_letter_code
_entity_poly.pdbx_strand_id
1 'polypeptide(L)'
;MIVVQIIAFVLGLVITLGTLFSAIKQTVLPGRKKVRLSRAVFRFTFRLFRLALRSGSEPLRESAAALYAPISVMLLPLTWVILLIVGFSAMFWGVGASSIGTALSLGGASLTTEGFLAPRGGVQETLYI
;
A
#
# COMPACT_ATOMS: atom_id res chain seq x y z
N MET A 1 -7.38 20.98 -11.40
CA MET A 1 -7.96 20.63 -12.71
C MET A 1 -8.74 19.33 -12.57
N ILE A 2 -10.01 19.30 -12.98
CA ILE A 2 -10.91 18.14 -12.80
C ILE A 2 -10.37 16.84 -13.45
N VAL A 3 -9.67 16.97 -14.59
CA VAL A 3 -9.07 15.82 -15.29
C VAL A 3 -8.05 15.10 -14.42
N VAL A 4 -7.17 15.84 -13.74
CA VAL A 4 -6.15 15.27 -12.86
C VAL A 4 -6.78 14.54 -11.67
N GLN A 5 -7.86 15.10 -11.14
CA GLN A 5 -8.65 14.51 -10.05
C GLN A 5 -9.30 13.18 -10.46
N ILE A 6 -9.93 13.14 -11.63
CA ILE A 6 -10.52 11.92 -12.19
C ILE A 6 -9.44 10.85 -12.40
N ILE A 7 -8.31 11.23 -13.01
CA ILE A 7 -7.19 10.29 -13.24
C ILE A 7 -6.68 9.73 -11.92
N ALA A 8 -6.45 10.58 -10.91
CA ALA A 8 -5.98 10.14 -9.61
C ALA A 8 -6.98 9.21 -8.91
N PHE A 9 -8.27 9.51 -8.99
CA PHE A 9 -9.32 8.66 -8.44
C PHE A 9 -9.34 7.28 -9.12
N VAL A 10 -9.33 7.26 -10.46
CA VAL A 10 -9.34 6.01 -11.24
C VAL A 10 -8.09 5.18 -10.98
N LEU A 11 -6.91 5.81 -10.91
CA LEU A 11 -5.66 5.12 -10.57
C LEU A 11 -5.72 4.54 -9.16
N GLY A 12 -6.22 5.30 -8.18
CA GLY A 12 -6.44 4.82 -6.83
C GLY A 12 -7.36 3.59 -6.80
N LEU A 13 -8.47 3.64 -7.54
CA LEU A 13 -9.41 2.53 -7.68
C LEU A 13 -8.80 1.27 -8.27
N VAL A 14 -8.05 1.41 -9.36
CA VAL A 14 -7.36 0.28 -9.98
C VAL A 14 -6.34 -0.34 -9.02
N ILE A 15 -5.58 0.48 -8.28
CA ILE A 15 -4.61 0.00 -7.29
C ILE A 15 -5.32 -0.75 -6.16
N THR A 16 -6.37 -0.17 -5.57
CA THR A 16 -7.12 -0.77 -4.47
C THR A 16 -7.75 -2.10 -4.87
N LEU A 17 -8.51 -2.12 -5.97
CA LEU A 17 -9.15 -3.35 -6.46
C LEU A 17 -8.12 -4.41 -6.86
N GLY A 18 -7.06 -4.03 -7.57
CA GLY A 18 -5.98 -4.93 -7.94
C GLY A 18 -5.29 -5.57 -6.72
N THR A 19 -5.12 -4.80 -5.65
CA THR A 19 -4.55 -5.26 -4.39
C THR A 19 -5.50 -6.23 -3.67
N LEU A 20 -6.79 -5.91 -3.58
CA LEU A 20 -7.80 -6.81 -3.02
C LEU A 20 -7.89 -8.12 -3.78
N PHE A 21 -7.94 -8.08 -5.12
CA PHE A 21 -7.91 -9.29 -5.95
C PHE A 21 -6.62 -10.10 -5.75
N SER A 22 -5.48 -9.45 -5.54
CA SER A 22 -4.23 -10.12 -5.23
C SER A 22 -4.31 -10.82 -3.87
N ALA A 23 -4.78 -10.13 -2.84
CA ALA A 23 -4.92 -10.66 -1.49
C ALA A 23 -5.86 -11.87 -1.48
N ILE A 24 -7.08 -11.72 -1.99
CA ILE A 24 -8.10 -12.78 -2.07
C ILE A 24 -7.54 -14.02 -2.80
N LYS A 25 -6.90 -13.81 -3.96
CA LYS A 25 -6.36 -14.92 -4.76
C LYS A 25 -5.23 -15.67 -4.04
N GLN A 26 -4.52 -15.03 -3.13
CA GLN A 26 -3.41 -15.66 -2.39
C GLN A 26 -3.82 -16.24 -1.04
N THR A 27 -4.81 -15.65 -0.35
CA THR A 27 -5.21 -16.08 1.00
C THR A 27 -6.41 -17.00 0.99
N VAL A 28 -7.38 -16.77 0.10
CA VAL A 28 -8.67 -17.49 0.11
C VAL A 28 -8.70 -18.61 -0.93
N LEU A 29 -8.11 -18.38 -2.10
CA LEU A 29 -8.27 -19.31 -3.22
C LEU A 29 -7.24 -20.45 -3.13
N PRO A 30 -7.67 -21.72 -2.95
CA PRO A 30 -6.74 -22.84 -2.90
C PRO A 30 -6.03 -23.06 -4.24
N GLY A 31 -4.71 -23.31 -4.17
CA GLY A 31 -3.87 -23.69 -5.31
C GLY A 31 -2.71 -22.72 -5.62
N ARG A 32 -1.70 -23.22 -6.34
CA ARG A 32 -0.52 -22.42 -6.75
C ARG A 32 -0.86 -21.45 -7.89
N LYS A 33 -1.59 -20.37 -7.60
CA LYS A 33 -1.91 -19.36 -8.62
C LYS A 33 -0.79 -18.32 -8.72
N LYS A 34 -0.24 -18.13 -9.93
CA LYS A 34 0.85 -17.18 -10.21
C LYS A 34 0.35 -15.73 -10.17
N VAL A 35 0.22 -15.14 -8.98
CA VAL A 35 -0.17 -13.72 -8.85
C VAL A 35 0.99 -12.80 -9.24
N ARG A 36 0.72 -11.77 -10.07
CA ARG A 36 1.74 -10.84 -10.57
C ARG A 36 2.36 -10.01 -9.44
N LEU A 37 1.54 -9.53 -8.51
CA LEU A 37 1.99 -8.71 -7.38
C LEU A 37 2.95 -9.48 -6.47
N SER A 38 2.61 -10.72 -6.11
CA SER A 38 3.51 -11.62 -5.39
C SER A 38 4.87 -11.75 -6.08
N ARG A 39 4.87 -12.07 -7.38
CA ARG A 39 6.13 -12.18 -8.15
C ARG A 39 6.94 -10.89 -8.14
N ALA A 40 6.29 -9.73 -8.16
CA ALA A 40 6.97 -8.44 -8.07
C ALA A 40 7.61 -8.24 -6.69
N VAL A 41 6.88 -8.51 -5.61
CA VAL A 41 7.40 -8.42 -4.22
C VAL A 41 8.58 -9.36 -4.02
N PHE A 42 8.43 -10.65 -4.33
CA PHE A 42 9.51 -11.63 -4.20
C PHE A 42 10.75 -11.21 -5.02
N ARG A 43 10.58 -10.71 -6.25
CA ARG A 43 11.69 -10.23 -7.07
C ARG A 43 12.34 -8.98 -6.48
N PHE A 44 11.56 -8.05 -5.95
CA PHE A 44 12.08 -6.82 -5.35
C PHE A 44 12.86 -7.13 -4.06
N THR A 45 12.28 -7.94 -3.17
CA THR A 45 12.96 -8.42 -1.96
C THR A 45 14.24 -9.18 -2.31
N PHE A 46 14.21 -10.04 -3.34
CA PHE A 46 15.40 -10.76 -3.77
C PHE A 46 16.52 -9.82 -4.24
N ARG A 47 16.18 -8.74 -4.95
CA ARG A 47 17.15 -7.72 -5.37
C ARG A 47 17.74 -6.97 -4.18
N LEU A 48 16.91 -6.59 -3.20
CA LEU A 48 17.38 -5.94 -1.97
C LEU A 48 18.32 -6.85 -1.19
N PHE A 49 17.95 -8.13 -1.01
CA PHE A 49 18.80 -9.13 -0.37
C PHE A 49 20.14 -9.28 -1.11
N ARG A 50 20.11 -9.42 -2.43
CA ARG A 50 21.32 -9.55 -3.24
C ARG A 50 22.22 -8.31 -3.15
N LEU A 51 21.62 -7.12 -3.06
CA LEU A 51 22.36 -5.86 -2.90
C LEU A 51 22.98 -5.75 -1.50
N ALA A 52 22.22 -6.04 -0.45
CA ALA A 52 22.69 -6.00 0.93
C ALA A 52 23.81 -7.03 1.18
N LEU A 53 23.72 -8.19 0.55
CA LEU A 53 24.72 -9.24 0.63
C LEU A 53 25.91 -9.03 -0.30
N ARG A 54 25.91 -7.98 -1.13
CA ARG A 54 26.98 -7.75 -2.10
C ARG A 54 28.35 -7.55 -1.45
N SER A 55 28.40 -7.03 -0.22
CA SER A 55 29.63 -6.78 0.54
C SER A 55 29.85 -7.70 1.75
N GLY A 56 29.01 -8.72 1.95
CA GLY A 56 29.12 -9.65 3.10
C GLY A 56 30.03 -10.84 2.82
N SER A 57 30.59 -11.44 3.88
CA SER A 57 31.37 -12.69 3.80
C SER A 57 30.49 -13.90 3.41
N GLU A 58 31.10 -14.93 2.80
CA GLU A 58 30.44 -16.18 2.36
C GLU A 58 29.49 -16.80 3.40
N PRO A 59 29.85 -16.95 4.70
CA PRO A 59 28.94 -17.56 5.69
C PRO A 59 27.72 -16.68 6.03
N LEU A 60 27.89 -15.35 6.06
CA LEU A 60 26.78 -14.41 6.27
C LEU A 60 25.79 -14.44 5.10
N ARG A 61 26.29 -14.68 3.88
CA ARG A 61 25.48 -14.85 2.66
C ARG A 61 24.55 -16.05 2.73
N GLU A 62 25.07 -17.21 3.14
CA GLU A 62 24.26 -18.43 3.24
C GLU A 62 23.17 -18.30 4.30
N SER A 63 23.52 -17.77 5.48
CA SER A 63 22.56 -17.60 6.58
C SER A 63 21.47 -16.57 6.24
N ALA A 64 21.82 -15.47 5.57
CA ALA A 64 20.85 -14.47 5.14
C ALA A 64 19.96 -14.95 3.99
N ALA A 65 20.46 -15.84 3.12
CA ALA A 65 19.66 -16.46 2.07
C ALA A 65 18.53 -17.34 2.63
N ALA A 66 18.74 -17.97 3.80
CA ALA A 66 17.67 -18.72 4.49
C ALA A 66 16.52 -17.80 4.96
N LEU A 67 16.82 -16.54 5.29
CA LEU A 67 15.82 -15.55 5.74
C LEU A 67 15.02 -14.93 4.59
N TYR A 68 15.48 -15.04 3.35
CA TYR A 68 14.80 -14.46 2.19
C TYR A 68 13.36 -14.96 2.04
N ALA A 69 13.13 -16.26 2.16
CA ALA A 69 11.81 -16.85 2.02
C ALA A 69 10.82 -16.35 3.09
N PRO A 70 11.08 -16.48 4.41
CA PRO A 70 10.15 -16.00 5.45
C PRO A 70 9.94 -14.48 5.40
N ILE A 71 10.98 -13.69 5.13
CA ILE A 71 10.85 -12.22 5.03
C ILE A 71 10.02 -11.82 3.82
N SER A 72 10.21 -12.46 2.66
CA SER A 72 9.40 -12.17 1.46
C SER A 72 7.92 -12.49 1.66
N VAL A 73 7.62 -13.55 2.41
CA VAL A 73 6.25 -13.90 2.78
C VAL A 73 5.62 -12.83 3.69
N MET A 74 6.36 -12.30 4.66
CA MET A 74 5.90 -11.22 5.55
C MET A 74 5.77 -9.86 4.84
N LEU A 75 6.65 -9.57 3.89
CA LEU A 75 6.60 -8.32 3.13
C LEU A 75 5.42 -8.24 2.16
N LEU A 76 4.85 -9.39 1.76
CA LEU A 76 3.72 -9.43 0.86
C LEU A 76 2.45 -8.75 1.44
N PRO A 77 1.92 -9.14 2.62
CA PRO A 77 0.79 -8.44 3.22
C PRO A 77 1.11 -6.99 3.59
N LEU A 78 2.35 -6.69 4.00
CA LEU A 78 2.77 -5.31 4.22
C LEU A 78 2.69 -4.47 2.93
N THR A 79 3.07 -5.05 1.79
CA THR A 79 2.93 -4.41 0.48
C THR A 79 1.47 -4.16 0.15
N TRP A 80 0.56 -5.09 0.46
CA TRP A 80 -0.87 -4.87 0.26
C TRP A 80 -1.39 -3.70 1.09
N VAL A 81 -1.03 -3.62 2.37
CA VAL A 81 -1.39 -2.51 3.26
C VAL A 81 -0.91 -1.17 2.68
N ILE A 82 0.36 -1.08 2.26
CA ILE A 82 0.92 0.13 1.67
C ILE A 82 0.17 0.52 0.39
N LEU A 83 -0.10 -0.44 -0.50
CA LEU A 83 -0.84 -0.18 -1.74
C LEU A 83 -2.29 0.26 -1.48
N LEU A 84 -2.95 -0.30 -0.47
CA LEU A 84 -4.30 0.13 -0.07
C LEU A 84 -4.29 1.56 0.47
N ILE A 85 -3.32 1.92 1.32
CA ILE A 85 -3.15 3.30 1.79
C ILE A 85 -2.96 4.23 0.58
N VAL A 86 -2.02 3.92 -0.31
CA VAL A 86 -1.77 4.72 -1.52
C VAL A 86 -3.01 4.83 -2.41
N GLY A 87 -3.73 3.72 -2.61
CA GLY A 87 -4.95 3.66 -3.42
C GLY A 87 -6.07 4.53 -2.85
N PHE A 88 -6.36 4.40 -1.55
CA PHE A 88 -7.35 5.23 -0.88
C PHE A 88 -6.95 6.71 -0.84
N SER A 89 -5.69 7.02 -0.56
CA SER A 89 -5.21 8.39 -0.55
C SER A 89 -5.31 9.05 -1.93
N ALA A 90 -5.01 8.31 -3.01
CA ALA A 90 -5.19 8.81 -4.37
C ALA A 90 -6.68 9.09 -4.68
N MET A 91 -7.60 8.24 -4.21
CA MET A 91 -9.03 8.50 -4.32
C MET A 91 -9.46 9.75 -3.54
N PHE A 92 -9.08 9.87 -2.27
CA PHE A 92 -9.44 11.02 -1.45
C PHE A 92 -8.87 12.33 -2.00
N TRP A 93 -7.64 12.30 -2.53
CA TRP A 93 -7.08 13.43 -3.24
C TRP A 93 -7.86 13.77 -4.51
N GLY A 94 -8.28 12.75 -5.27
CA GLY A 94 -9.13 12.92 -6.45
C GLY A 94 -10.50 13.53 -6.16
N VAL A 95 -11.10 13.25 -5.01
CA VAL A 95 -12.41 13.81 -4.61
C VAL A 95 -12.30 15.20 -3.96
N GLY A 96 -11.08 15.69 -3.71
CA GLY A 96 -10.85 17.08 -3.27
C GLY A 96 -10.32 17.24 -1.86
N ALA A 97 -9.60 16.26 -1.30
CA ALA A 97 -8.85 16.46 -0.07
C ALA A 97 -7.91 17.68 -0.17
N SER A 98 -7.89 18.50 0.88
CA SER A 98 -7.20 19.81 0.91
C SER A 98 -5.67 19.71 0.76
N SER A 99 -5.07 18.57 1.10
CA SER A 99 -3.64 18.33 0.96
C SER A 99 -3.32 16.84 0.77
N ILE A 100 -2.11 16.54 0.28
CA ILE A 100 -1.59 15.15 0.23
C ILE A 100 -1.57 14.51 1.63
N GLY A 101 -1.21 15.28 2.66
CA GLY A 101 -1.14 14.78 4.05
C GLY A 101 -2.52 14.42 4.58
N THR A 102 -3.53 15.24 4.29
CA THR A 102 -4.94 14.96 4.61
C THR A 102 -5.43 13.71 3.88
N ALA A 103 -5.12 13.57 2.58
CA ALA A 103 -5.48 12.39 1.81
C ALA A 103 -4.79 11.12 2.33
N LEU A 104 -3.52 11.23 2.77
CA LEU A 104 -2.77 10.15 3.39
C LEU A 104 -3.42 9.70 4.71
N SER A 105 -3.76 10.67 5.54
CA SER A 105 -4.42 10.45 6.83
C SER A 105 -5.81 9.82 6.67
N LEU A 106 -6.63 10.32 5.74
CA LEU A 106 -7.94 9.75 5.41
C LEU A 106 -7.82 8.32 4.84
N GLY A 107 -6.83 8.07 3.99
CA GLY A 107 -6.56 6.74 3.44
C GLY A 107 -6.16 5.74 4.54
N GLY A 108 -5.30 6.15 5.47
CA GLY A 108 -4.92 5.36 6.64
C GLY A 108 -6.10 5.05 7.55
N ALA A 109 -6.87 6.07 7.95
CA ALA A 109 -8.07 5.93 8.79
C ALA A 109 -9.15 5.03 8.16
N SER A 110 -9.28 5.07 6.83
CA SER A 110 -10.20 4.19 6.11
C SER A 110 -9.75 2.73 6.16
N LEU A 111 -8.44 2.47 6.02
CA LEU A 111 -7.90 1.12 6.08
C LEU A 111 -8.02 0.52 7.49
N THR A 112 -7.79 1.32 8.54
CA THR A 112 -7.94 0.89 9.94
C THR A 112 -9.39 0.87 10.41
N THR A 113 -10.34 1.20 9.54
CA THR A 113 -11.79 1.27 9.82
C THR A 113 -12.19 2.32 10.85
N GLU A 114 -11.27 3.19 11.28
CA GLU A 114 -11.56 4.26 12.24
C GLU A 114 -12.56 5.28 11.67
N GLY A 115 -12.59 5.46 10.34
CA GLY A 115 -13.48 6.42 9.70
C GLY A 115 -13.07 7.87 9.98
N PHE A 116 -13.45 8.76 9.06
CA PHE A 116 -13.11 10.19 8.98
C PHE A 116 -12.65 10.84 10.30
N LEU A 117 -11.38 11.28 10.34
CA LEU A 117 -10.90 12.15 11.42
C LEU A 117 -11.81 13.39 11.49
N ALA A 118 -12.42 13.61 12.65
CA ALA A 118 -13.26 14.78 12.92
C ALA A 118 -12.60 16.05 12.36
N PRO A 119 -13.36 16.96 11.70
CA PRO A 119 -12.79 18.16 11.11
C PRO A 119 -12.01 18.94 12.17
N ARG A 120 -10.68 18.91 12.10
CA ARG A 120 -9.83 19.85 12.84
C ARG A 120 -9.52 21.02 11.92
N GLY A 121 -10.55 21.82 11.66
CA GLY A 121 -10.42 23.23 11.34
C GLY A 121 -10.82 24.01 12.58
N GLY A 122 -9.83 24.50 13.33
CA GLY A 122 -10.09 25.48 14.37
C GLY A 122 -10.43 26.82 13.70
N VAL A 123 -11.58 27.39 14.08
CA VAL A 123 -12.01 28.79 13.89
C VAL A 123 -12.74 29.11 12.55
N GLN A 124 -14.02 29.54 12.69
CA GLN A 124 -15.00 30.03 11.68
C GLN A 124 -15.72 28.91 10.89
N GLU A 125 -17.05 28.77 10.81
CA GLU A 125 -18.21 29.67 10.90
C GLU A 125 -19.40 28.84 11.44
N THR A 126 -20.10 29.24 12.51
CA THR A 126 -21.56 29.52 12.58
C THR A 126 -21.95 29.33 14.07
N LEU A 127 -22.21 30.29 14.98
CA LEU A 127 -22.61 31.70 14.89
C LEU A 127 -23.36 32.00 13.60
N TYR A 128 -24.50 31.32 13.46
CA TYR A 128 -25.75 31.75 12.85
C TYR A 128 -26.70 30.56 12.94
N ILE A 129 -27.29 30.38 14.11
CA ILE A 129 -28.72 30.53 14.44
C ILE A 129 -28.85 30.25 15.93
#